data_AF-D2U4P1-F1
#
_entry.id   AF-D2U4P1-F1
#
_cell.length_a   1.000
_cell.length_b   1.000
_cell.length_c   1.000
_cell.angle_alpha   90.00
_cell.angle_beta   90.00
_cell.angle_gamma   90.00
#
_symmetry.space_group_name_H-M   'P 1'
#
loop_
_entity.id
_entity.type
_entity.pdbx_description
1 polymer ?
#
loop_
_entity_poly.entity_id
_entity_poly.type
_entity_poly.pdbx_seq_one_letter_code
_entity_poly.pdbx_strand_id
1 'polypeptide(L)'
;MPRLQTFVSHEILSSISDLVEKRRQEGATEKEVNVSSIGAMLIELGLRVYKAQLEQKDDLFDEYHYRKLMLENTLKINKAVSKILGMQSFAPYLEGKENFEYQKMVNEIREKTKEEIKKLFPEE
;
A
#
# COMPACT_ATOMS: atom_id res chain seq x y z
N MET A 1 -0.82 15.24 39.29
CA MET A 1 -0.61 15.26 37.83
C MET A 1 -1.52 16.32 37.22
N PRO A 2 -1.08 17.06 36.20
CA PRO A 2 -1.96 17.97 35.46
C PRO A 2 -3.15 17.17 34.89
N ARG A 3 -4.35 17.74 34.98
CA ARG A 3 -5.58 17.13 34.48
C ARG A 3 -5.90 17.70 33.11
N LEU A 4 -6.01 16.83 32.11
CA LEU A 4 -6.45 17.19 30.77
C LEU A 4 -7.90 16.71 30.58
N GLN A 5 -8.77 17.61 30.11
CA GLN A 5 -10.13 17.25 29.67
C GLN A 5 -10.20 17.46 28.16
N THR A 6 -10.52 16.41 27.41
CA THR A 6 -10.60 16.42 25.95
C THR A 6 -11.99 15.99 25.50
N PHE A 7 -12.50 16.65 24.47
CA PHE A 7 -13.71 16.23 23.77
C PHE A 7 -13.29 15.35 22.60
N VAL A 8 -13.70 14.09 22.62
CA VAL A 8 -13.35 13.09 21.59
C VAL A 8 -14.64 12.52 20.96
N SER A 9 -14.52 11.98 19.76
CA SER A 9 -15.65 11.29 19.11
C SER A 9 -16.02 10.03 19.89
N HIS A 10 -17.26 9.56 19.71
CA HIS A 10 -17.73 8.30 20.31
C HIS A 10 -16.85 7.12 19.89
N GLU A 11 -16.37 7.10 18.64
CA GLU A 11 -15.48 6.06 18.12
C GLU A 11 -14.18 5.96 18.94
N ILE A 12 -13.51 7.10 19.18
CA ILE A 12 -12.27 7.13 19.97
C ILE A 12 -12.53 6.68 21.41
N LEU A 13 -13.63 7.13 22.01
CA LEU A 13 -14.00 6.72 23.37
C LEU A 13 -14.26 5.21 23.45
N SER A 14 -14.94 4.64 22.46
CA SER A 14 -15.18 3.20 22.36
C SER A 14 -13.85 2.46 22.25
N SER A 15 -12.96 2.86 21.34
CA SER A 15 -11.66 2.21 21.17
C SER A 15 -10.79 2.25 22.42
N ILE A 16 -10.81 3.36 23.18
CA ILE A 16 -10.10 3.43 24.47
C ILE A 16 -10.71 2.47 25.48
N SER A 17 -12.05 2.36 25.51
CA SER A 17 -12.75 1.44 26.41
C SER A 17 -12.43 -0.02 26.07
N ASP A 18 -12.42 -0.38 24.79
CA ASP A 18 -12.03 -1.72 24.32
C ASP A 18 -10.60 -2.07 24.73
N LEU A 19 -9.68 -1.10 24.66
CA LEU A 19 -8.29 -1.29 25.12
C LEU A 19 -8.18 -1.46 26.63
N VAL A 20 -9.00 -0.75 27.40
CA VAL A 20 -9.10 -0.91 28.87
C VAL A 20 -9.59 -2.33 29.19
N GLU A 21 -10.63 -2.80 28.52
CA GLU A 21 -11.15 -4.15 28.71
C GLU A 21 -10.12 -5.22 28.34
N LYS A 22 -9.44 -5.07 27.20
CA LYS A 22 -8.38 -5.99 26.77
C LYS A 22 -7.26 -6.11 27.81
N ARG A 23 -6.77 -4.98 28.33
CA ARG A 23 -5.73 -4.94 29.37
C ARG A 23 -6.20 -5.57 30.68
N ARG A 24 -7.48 -5.47 31.02
CA ARG A 24 -8.08 -6.16 32.18
C ARG A 24 -8.12 -7.67 31.97
N GLN A 25 -8.46 -8.13 30.77
CA GLN A 25 -8.42 -9.56 30.41
C GLN A 25 -7.01 -10.15 30.50
N GLU A 26 -5.98 -9.33 30.24
CA GLU A 26 -4.56 -9.68 30.40
C GLU A 26 -4.09 -9.72 31.88
N GLY A 27 -4.99 -9.52 32.86
CA GLY A 27 -4.73 -9.65 34.29
C GLY A 27 -4.36 -8.35 35.02
N ALA A 28 -4.50 -7.19 34.37
CA ALA A 28 -4.21 -5.91 35.00
C ALA A 28 -5.33 -5.45 35.95
N THR A 29 -4.95 -4.79 37.05
CA THR A 29 -5.89 -4.39 38.10
C THR A 29 -6.71 -3.16 37.67
N GLU A 30 -7.98 -3.05 38.09
CA GLU A 30 -8.84 -1.88 37.78
C GLU A 30 -8.26 -0.54 38.25
N LYS A 31 -7.42 -0.55 39.28
CA LYS A 31 -6.72 0.64 39.79
C LYS A 31 -5.59 1.11 38.87
N GLU A 32 -5.03 0.20 38.07
CA GLU A 32 -3.91 0.45 37.16
C GLU A 32 -4.43 0.81 35.76
N VAL A 33 -5.54 0.20 35.33
CA VAL A 33 -6.09 0.35 33.99
C VAL A 33 -7.47 0.98 34.02
N ASN A 34 -7.52 2.24 33.63
CA ASN A 34 -8.74 3.01 33.40
C ASN A 34 -8.59 3.90 32.16
N VAL A 35 -9.69 4.52 31.73
CA VAL A 35 -9.73 5.38 30.53
C VAL A 35 -8.70 6.51 30.60
N SER A 36 -8.48 7.09 31.79
CA SER A 36 -7.50 8.15 31.98
C SER A 36 -6.05 7.67 31.86
N SER A 37 -5.72 6.48 32.40
CA SER A 37 -4.36 5.93 32.32
C SER A 37 -4.00 5.46 30.91
N ILE A 38 -4.93 4.81 30.21
CA ILE A 38 -4.76 4.44 28.80
C ILE A 38 -4.75 5.69 27.91
N GLY A 39 -5.64 6.66 28.16
CA GLY A 39 -5.66 7.93 27.42
C GLY A 39 -4.36 8.71 27.55
N ALA A 40 -3.79 8.80 28.76
CA ALA A 40 -2.49 9.44 28.98
C ALA A 40 -1.36 8.71 28.22
N MET A 41 -1.32 7.38 28.26
CA MET A 41 -0.35 6.57 27.50
C MET A 41 -0.46 6.80 25.98
N LEU A 42 -1.69 6.85 25.45
CA LEU A 42 -1.93 7.11 24.02
C LEU A 42 -1.48 8.52 23.61
N ILE A 43 -1.67 9.53 24.47
CA ILE A 43 -1.19 10.88 24.21
C ILE A 43 0.34 10.92 24.19
N GLU A 44 1.02 10.27 25.13
CA GLU A 44 2.48 10.19 25.13
C GLU A 44 3.03 9.48 23.89
N LEU A 45 2.39 8.37 23.50
CA LEU A 45 2.77 7.64 22.30
C LEU A 45 2.54 8.50 21.04
N GLY A 46 1.38 9.17 20.95
CA GLY A 46 1.04 10.08 19.86
C GLY A 46 2.05 11.23 19.74
N LEU A 47 2.49 11.80 20.86
CA LEU A 47 3.52 12.85 20.87
C LEU A 47 4.89 12.33 20.39
N ARG A 48 5.27 11.09 20.75
CA ARG A 48 6.50 10.47 20.24
C ARG A 48 6.44 10.27 18.73
N VAL A 49 5.34 9.74 18.23
CA VAL A 49 5.13 9.53 16.78
C VAL A 49 5.12 10.86 16.03
N TYR A 50 4.42 11.87 16.56
CA TYR A 50 4.37 13.20 15.94
C TYR A 50 5.75 13.85 15.85
N LYS A 51 6.59 13.73 16.88
CA LYS A 51 7.98 14.20 16.85
C LYS A 51 8.84 13.44 15.83
N ALA A 52 8.73 12.11 15.80
CA ALA A 52 9.45 11.30 14.81
C ALA A 52 9.04 11.64 13.37
N GLN A 53 7.75 11.93 13.13
CA GLN A 53 7.27 12.39 11.82
C GLN A 53 7.79 13.79 11.46
N LEU A 54 7.94 14.69 12.44
CA LEU A 54 8.52 16.02 12.22
C LEU A 54 9.99 15.94 11.78
N GLU A 55 10.75 15.01 12.36
CA GLU A 55 12.16 14.77 11.99
C GLU A 55 12.30 14.15 10.58
N GLN A 56 11.27 13.45 10.09
CA GLN A 56 11.22 12.83 8.75
C GLN A 56 10.63 13.73 7.66
N LYS A 57 10.31 15.00 7.95
CA LYS A 57 9.57 15.90 7.04
C LYS A 57 10.28 16.25 5.71
N ASP A 58 11.49 15.78 5.48
CA ASP A 58 12.19 16.02 4.21
C ASP A 58 11.67 15.15 3.06
N ASP A 59 10.91 14.08 3.33
CA ASP A 59 10.23 13.27 2.30
C ASP A 59 8.71 13.34 2.46
N LEU A 60 8.14 14.54 2.26
CA LEU A 60 6.72 14.63 1.90
C LEU A 60 6.53 13.87 0.58
N PHE A 61 5.68 12.83 0.59
CA PHE A 61 5.40 12.04 -0.60
C PHE A 61 4.93 12.93 -1.75
N ASP A 62 5.82 13.15 -2.72
CA ASP A 62 5.49 13.87 -3.95
C ASP A 62 4.75 12.91 -4.89
N GLU A 63 3.43 13.03 -4.90
CA GLU A 63 2.55 12.23 -5.75
C GLU A 63 2.89 12.38 -7.23
N TYR A 64 3.31 13.58 -7.68
CA TYR A 64 3.68 13.81 -9.07
C TYR A 64 4.99 13.10 -9.41
N HIS A 65 6.00 13.21 -8.54
CA HIS A 65 7.26 12.50 -8.70
C HIS A 65 7.04 10.98 -8.71
N TYR A 66 6.23 10.46 -7.78
CA TYR A 66 5.89 9.05 -7.72
C TYR A 66 5.21 8.56 -9.00
N ARG A 67 4.16 9.25 -9.47
CA ARG A 67 3.44 8.89 -10.71
C ARG A 67 4.37 8.92 -11.92
N LYS A 68 5.25 9.93 -12.01
CA LYS A 68 6.26 10.03 -13.07
C LYS A 68 7.23 8.85 -13.03
N LEU A 69 7.78 8.54 -11.86
CA LEU A 69 8.73 7.45 -11.66
C LEU A 69 8.11 6.09 -11.99
N MET A 70 6.88 5.85 -11.54
CA MET A 70 6.15 4.63 -11.84
C MET A 70 5.91 4.46 -13.34
N LEU A 71 5.41 5.51 -14.01
CA LEU A 71 5.18 5.47 -15.45
C LEU A 71 6.49 5.24 -16.22
N GLU A 72 7.56 5.93 -15.85
CA GLU A 72 8.87 5.77 -16.48
C GLU A 72 9.39 4.34 -16.35
N ASN A 73 9.31 3.75 -15.15
CA ASN A 73 9.76 2.38 -14.91
C ASN A 73 8.89 1.35 -15.64
N THR A 74 7.57 1.51 -15.64
CA THR A 74 6.66 0.63 -16.40
C THR A 74 6.96 0.67 -17.90
N LEU A 75 7.21 1.86 -18.47
CA LEU A 75 7.57 2.00 -19.88
C LEU A 75 8.94 1.38 -20.20
N LYS A 76 9.93 1.55 -19.33
CA LYS A 76 11.25 0.92 -19.47
C LYS A 76 11.15 -0.60 -19.47
N ILE A 77 10.40 -1.17 -18.51
CA ILE A 77 10.18 -2.60 -18.39
C ILE A 77 9.45 -3.13 -19.62
N ASN A 78 8.37 -2.48 -20.04
CA ASN A 78 7.61 -2.90 -21.22
C ASN A 78 8.51 -2.97 -22.46
N LYS A 79 9.30 -1.92 -22.73
CA LYS A 79 10.25 -1.89 -23.86
C LYS A 79 11.34 -2.95 -23.74
N ALA A 80 11.89 -3.18 -22.55
CA ALA A 80 12.91 -4.20 -22.33
C ALA A 80 12.35 -5.61 -22.56
N VAL A 81 11.17 -5.91 -22.01
CA VAL A 81 10.50 -7.20 -22.16
C VAL A 81 10.09 -7.45 -23.60
N SER A 82 9.61 -6.44 -24.35
CA SER A 82 9.32 -6.60 -25.78
C SER A 82 10.57 -7.00 -26.59
N LYS A 83 11.74 -6.45 -26.26
CA LYS A 83 13.00 -6.85 -26.90
C LYS A 83 13.40 -8.28 -26.52
N ILE A 84 13.27 -8.64 -25.25
CA ILE A 84 13.53 -10.01 -24.77
C ILE A 84 12.61 -11.00 -25.47
N LEU A 85 11.31 -10.69 -25.59
CA LEU A 85 10.34 -11.52 -26.31
C LEU A 85 10.74 -11.71 -27.78
N GLY A 86 11.18 -10.65 -28.44
CA GLY A 86 11.72 -10.72 -29.80
C GLY A 86 12.94 -11.64 -29.88
N MET A 87 13.93 -11.46 -29.00
CA MET A 87 15.13 -12.31 -28.97
C MET A 87 14.80 -13.78 -28.69
N GLN A 88 13.89 -14.06 -27.77
CA GLN A 88 13.48 -15.43 -27.45
C GLN A 88 12.73 -16.08 -28.60
N SER A 89 11.94 -15.32 -29.38
CA SER A 89 11.23 -15.89 -30.54
C SER A 89 12.16 -16.44 -31.62
N PHE A 90 13.43 -16.01 -31.66
CA PHE A 90 14.46 -16.53 -32.57
C PHE A 90 15.30 -17.66 -31.97
N ALA A 91 14.97 -18.14 -30.76
CA ALA A 91 15.76 -19.16 -30.11
C ALA A 91 15.57 -20.53 -30.80
N PRO A 92 16.66 -21.27 -31.09
CA PRO A 92 16.61 -22.50 -31.90
C PRO A 92 15.82 -23.64 -31.26
N TYR A 93 15.61 -23.61 -29.94
CA TYR A 93 14.79 -24.61 -29.22
C TYR A 93 13.28 -24.33 -29.26
N LEU A 94 12.87 -23.20 -29.84
CA LEU A 94 11.47 -22.83 -30.08
C LEU A 94 11.08 -22.95 -31.55
N GLU A 95 12.04 -23.28 -32.41
CA GLU A 95 11.83 -23.47 -33.84
C GLU A 95 10.86 -24.64 -34.09
N GLY A 96 9.80 -24.39 -34.87
CA GLY A 96 8.73 -25.36 -35.14
C GLY A 96 7.61 -25.42 -34.10
N LYS A 97 7.68 -24.66 -32.99
CA LYS A 97 6.57 -24.52 -32.05
C LYS A 97 5.70 -23.31 -32.42
N GLU A 98 4.58 -23.57 -33.09
CA GLU A 98 3.62 -22.53 -33.50
C GLU A 98 3.15 -21.61 -32.36
N ASN A 99 3.11 -22.10 -31.11
CA ASN A 99 2.68 -21.31 -29.95
C ASN A 99 3.64 -20.17 -29.60
N PHE A 100 4.90 -20.25 -30.04
CA PHE A 100 5.95 -19.25 -29.76
C PHE A 100 6.32 -18.43 -31.00
N GLU A 101 5.49 -18.48 -32.03
CA GLU A 101 5.62 -17.59 -33.16
C GLU A 101 5.37 -16.13 -32.72
N TYR A 102 6.32 -15.25 -33.05
CA TYR A 102 6.30 -13.86 -32.59
C TYR A 102 4.97 -13.15 -32.90
N GLN A 103 4.41 -13.35 -34.10
CA GLN A 103 3.15 -12.72 -34.50
C GLN A 103 1.95 -13.18 -33.65
N LYS A 104 1.87 -14.48 -33.34
CA LYS A 104 0.80 -15.02 -32.50
C LYS A 104 0.91 -14.51 -31.07
N MET A 105 2.12 -14.49 -30.50
CA MET A 105 2.35 -13.96 -29.15
C MET A 105 2.01 -12.46 -29.03
N VAL A 106 2.38 -11.64 -30.03
CA VAL A 106 2.04 -10.22 -30.04
C VAL A 106 0.53 -9.99 -30.10
N ASN A 107 -0.18 -10.76 -30.92
CA ASN A 107 -1.64 -10.67 -31.03
C ASN A 107 -2.32 -11.12 -29.74
N GLU A 108 -1.87 -12.22 -29.13
CA GLU A 108 -2.41 -12.70 -27.85
C GLU A 108 -2.22 -11.67 -26.73
N ILE A 109 -1.02 -11.08 -26.62
CA ILE A 109 -0.73 -10.02 -25.65
C ILE A 109 -1.66 -8.82 -25.89
N ARG A 110 -1.87 -8.42 -27.15
CA ARG A 110 -2.72 -7.28 -27.49
C ARG A 110 -4.18 -7.51 -27.11
N GLU A 111 -4.74 -8.67 -27.45
CA GLU A 111 -6.15 -8.98 -27.14
C GLU A 111 -6.37 -9.11 -25.63
N LYS A 112 -5.50 -9.84 -24.91
CA LYS A 112 -5.58 -9.93 -23.45
C LYS A 112 -5.47 -8.56 -22.77
N THR A 113 -4.57 -7.71 -23.26
CA THR A 113 -4.44 -6.34 -22.73
C THR A 113 -5.70 -5.53 -22.99
N LYS A 114 -6.32 -5.67 -24.16
CA LYS A 114 -7.57 -4.99 -24.50
C LYS A 114 -8.72 -5.45 -23.60
N GLU A 115 -8.83 -6.74 -23.32
CA GLU A 115 -9.83 -7.29 -22.40
C GLU A 115 -9.68 -6.73 -20.97
N GLU A 116 -8.45 -6.68 -20.44
CA GLU A 116 -8.19 -6.12 -19.11
C GLU A 116 -8.47 -4.61 -19.06
N ILE A 117 -8.10 -3.86 -20.10
CA ILE A 117 -8.41 -2.43 -20.20
C ILE A 117 -9.91 -2.20 -20.23
N LYS A 118 -10.67 -3.00 -20.97
CA LYS A 118 -12.13 -2.87 -21.07
C LYS A 118 -12.86 -3.06 -19.74
N LYS A 119 -12.33 -3.88 -18.82
CA LYS A 119 -12.91 -4.06 -17.48
C LYS A 119 -12.82 -2.78 -16.64
N LEU A 120 -11.76 -1.99 -16.84
CA LEU A 120 -11.49 -0.76 -16.08
C LEU A 120 -12.02 0.49 -16.80
N PHE A 121 -11.97 0.48 -18.14
CA PHE A 121 -12.38 1.55 -19.03
C PHE A 121 -13.26 0.96 -20.14
N PRO A 122 -14.56 0.72 -19.87
CA PRO A 122 -15.47 0.24 -20.89
C PRO A 122 -15.57 1.26 -22.04
N GLU A 123 -15.48 0.78 -23.28
CA GLU A 123 -15.84 1.59 -24.45
C GLU A 123 -17.37 1.76 -24.41
N GLU A 124 -17.86 3.02 -24.43
CA GLU A 124 -19.31 3.33 -24.51
C GLU A 124 -20.01 2.59 -25.66
#